data_AF-A0A3U0D6L7-F1
#
_entry.id   AF-A0A3U0D6L7-F1
#
_cell.length_a   1.000
_cell.length_b   1.000
_cell.length_c   1.000
_cell.angle_alpha   90.00
_cell.angle_beta   90.00
_cell.angle_gamma   90.00
#
_symmetry.space_group_name_H-M   'P 1'
#
loop_
_entity.id
_entity.type
_entity.pdbx_description
1 polymer ?
#
loop_
_entity_poly.entity_id
_entity_poly.type
_entity_poly.pdbx_seq_one_letter_code
_entity_poly.pdbx_strand_id
1 'polypeptide(L)'
;MRKIKTKIYRPTALTGNMDKHYIPVLQDLRKAICNDRLLSRLADSGNILIHSLLGYPVAKYKTTDISIGIEPLNPMIRQDLTLGYIVVVRNGKISQDINGLLNRSLPKAISIFKDHINEYESIKSKMSCINKL
;
A
#
# COMPACT_ATOMS: atom_id res chain seq x y z
N MET A 1 -29.77 12.56 13.98
CA MET A 1 -29.33 11.70 12.86
C MET A 1 -28.15 12.36 12.14
N ARG A 2 -26.93 11.84 12.28
CA ARG A 2 -25.73 12.38 11.59
C ARG A 2 -25.71 11.85 10.15
N LYS A 3 -25.90 12.73 9.17
CA LYS A 3 -25.77 12.40 7.74
C LYS A 3 -24.31 12.10 7.42
N ILE A 4 -23.98 10.83 7.17
CA ILE A 4 -22.67 10.44 6.65
C ILE A 4 -22.65 10.86 5.18
N LYS A 5 -21.88 11.92 4.85
CA LYS A 5 -21.58 12.28 3.47
C LYS A 5 -20.59 11.25 2.92
N THR A 6 -21.09 10.25 2.21
CA THR A 6 -20.26 9.36 1.39
C THR A 6 -19.70 10.20 0.24
N LYS A 7 -18.43 10.62 0.34
CA LYS A 7 -17.70 11.17 -0.81
C LYS A 7 -17.43 10.01 -1.77
N ILE A 8 -18.34 9.80 -2.70
CA ILE A 8 -18.04 9.08 -3.95
C ILE A 8 -17.05 9.99 -4.68
N TYR A 9 -15.82 9.53 -4.85
CA TYR A 9 -14.81 10.29 -5.59
C TYR A 9 -15.28 10.42 -7.05
N ARG A 10 -15.68 11.62 -7.44
CA ARG A 10 -15.83 12.03 -8.84
C ARG A 10 -14.56 12.79 -9.22
N PRO A 11 -13.82 12.38 -10.26
CA PRO A 11 -12.65 13.12 -10.71
C PRO A 11 -13.09 14.52 -11.15
N THR A 12 -12.42 15.54 -10.60
CA THR A 12 -12.63 16.94 -10.98
C THR A 12 -12.22 17.12 -12.44
N ALA A 13 -13.04 17.87 -13.17
CA ALA A 13 -12.96 18.05 -14.62
C ALA A 13 -11.53 18.35 -15.12
N LEU A 14 -11.17 17.61 -16.16
CA LEU A 14 -9.93 17.65 -16.92
C LEU A 14 -9.68 19.05 -17.52
N THR A 15 -8.69 19.77 -17.00
CA THR A 15 -8.05 20.89 -17.70
C THR A 15 -6.56 20.98 -17.34
N GLY A 16 -5.69 20.83 -18.35
CA GLY A 16 -4.31 21.34 -18.32
C GLY A 16 -3.18 20.35 -17.96
N ASN A 17 -2.30 20.10 -18.94
CA ASN A 17 -0.93 19.55 -18.83
C ASN A 17 -0.76 18.10 -18.33
N MET A 18 -0.75 17.18 -19.30
CA MET A 18 -0.38 15.77 -19.17
C MET A 18 1.15 15.55 -19.01
N ASP A 19 1.77 16.15 -17.99
CA ASP A 19 3.19 15.90 -17.68
C ASP A 19 3.41 15.33 -16.27
N LYS A 20 2.32 15.15 -15.50
CA LYS A 20 2.35 14.70 -14.11
C LYS A 20 1.12 13.85 -13.85
N HIS A 21 1.24 12.54 -14.06
CA HIS A 21 0.28 11.55 -13.53
C HIS A 21 0.33 11.58 -11.99
N TYR A 22 -0.26 12.61 -11.40
CA TYR A 22 -0.53 12.66 -9.98
C TYR A 22 -1.61 11.62 -9.71
N ILE A 23 -1.18 10.39 -9.38
CA ILE A 23 -2.08 9.33 -8.95
C ILE A 23 -2.50 9.67 -7.52
N PRO A 24 -3.73 10.14 -7.25
CA PRO A 24 -4.16 10.51 -5.90
C PRO A 24 -3.95 9.36 -4.90
N VAL A 25 -4.08 8.15 -5.42
CA VAL A 25 -3.93 6.88 -4.71
C VAL A 25 -2.49 6.62 -4.21
N LEU A 26 -1.46 7.12 -4.90
CA LEU A 26 -0.08 7.09 -4.39
C LEU A 26 0.07 7.98 -3.15
N GLN A 27 -0.57 9.15 -3.18
CA GLN A 27 -0.58 10.04 -2.02
C GLN A 27 -1.36 9.42 -0.86
N ASP A 28 -2.46 8.75 -1.13
CA ASP A 28 -3.24 8.04 -0.12
C ASP A 28 -2.42 6.92 0.54
N LEU A 29 -1.68 6.13 -0.24
CA LEU A 29 -0.76 5.13 0.30
C LEU A 29 0.34 5.77 1.15
N ARG A 30 0.99 6.84 0.67
CA ARG A 30 2.00 7.58 1.44
C ARG A 30 1.45 8.08 2.77
N LYS A 31 0.27 8.72 2.76
CA LYS A 31 -0.40 9.20 3.97
C LYS A 31 -0.71 8.06 4.92
N ALA A 32 -1.20 6.94 4.42
CA ALA A 32 -1.54 5.79 5.25
C ALA A 32 -0.30 5.19 5.95
N ILE A 33 0.84 5.10 5.25
CA ILE A 33 2.13 4.69 5.83
C ILE A 33 2.61 5.72 6.87
N CYS A 34 2.61 7.01 6.54
CA CYS A 34 3.09 8.07 7.44
C CYS A 34 2.23 8.25 8.70
N ASN A 35 0.94 7.91 8.63
CA ASN A 35 0.01 8.02 9.76
C ASN A 35 0.14 6.86 10.76
N ASP A 36 0.74 5.73 10.38
CA ASP A 36 1.02 4.63 11.32
C ASP A 36 2.41 4.83 11.94
N ARG A 37 2.48 4.81 13.28
CA ARG A 37 3.71 5.10 14.05
C ARG A 37 4.87 4.14 13.74
N LEU A 38 4.58 2.86 13.48
CA LEU A 38 5.63 1.87 13.21
C LEU A 38 6.08 2.00 11.75
N LEU A 39 5.12 2.09 10.82
CA LEU A 39 5.42 2.15 9.39
C LEU A 39 6.12 3.46 9.02
N SER A 40 5.77 4.58 9.65
CA SER A 40 6.47 5.87 9.44
C SER A 40 7.95 5.78 9.79
N ARG A 41 8.29 5.23 10.96
CA ARG A 41 9.69 5.00 11.37
C ARG A 41 10.44 4.08 10.42
N LEU A 42 9.77 3.05 9.89
CA LEU A 42 10.37 2.15 8.90
C LEU A 42 10.57 2.84 7.55
N ALA A 43 9.66 3.73 7.14
CA ALA A 43 9.84 4.55 5.95
C ALA A 43 11.00 5.54 6.11
N ASP A 44 11.08 6.24 7.24
CA ASP A 44 12.14 7.23 7.54
C ASP A 44 13.52 6.58 7.60
N SER A 45 13.61 5.35 8.10
CA SER A 45 14.84 4.55 8.11
C SER A 45 15.16 3.87 6.77
N GLY A 46 14.36 4.11 5.73
CA GLY A 46 14.54 3.52 4.40
C GLY A 46 14.25 2.02 4.33
N ASN A 47 13.60 1.45 5.34
CA ASN A 47 13.17 0.05 5.37
C ASN A 47 11.83 -0.17 4.67
N ILE A 48 11.03 0.87 4.46
CA ILE A 48 9.87 0.84 3.55
C ILE A 48 10.16 1.75 2.37
N LEU A 49 10.13 1.18 1.16
CA LEU A 49 10.27 1.93 -0.08
C LEU A 49 8.91 2.10 -0.73
N ILE A 50 8.49 3.36 -0.93
CA ILE A 50 7.26 3.69 -1.64
C ILE A 50 7.62 4.16 -3.04
N HIS A 51 7.21 3.40 -4.05
CA HIS A 51 7.49 3.68 -5.45
C HIS A 51 6.28 3.37 -6.34
N SER A 52 6.40 3.71 -7.62
CA SER A 52 5.48 3.19 -8.63
C SER A 52 6.05 1.90 -9.21
N LEU A 53 5.22 0.87 -9.34
CA LEU A 53 5.55 -0.35 -10.06
C LEU A 53 4.55 -0.47 -11.20
N LEU A 54 5.02 -0.56 -12.44
CA LEU A 54 4.17 -0.68 -13.63
C LEU A 54 3.05 0.41 -13.69
N GLY A 55 3.33 1.60 -13.14
CA GLY A 55 2.44 2.76 -13.11
C GLY A 55 1.40 2.77 -11.97
N TYR A 56 1.47 1.86 -11.00
CA TYR A 56 0.61 1.87 -9.82
C TYR A 56 1.42 1.95 -8.51
N PRO A 57 0.86 2.50 -7.42
CA PRO A 57 1.61 2.73 -6.18
C PRO A 57 1.83 1.44 -5.38
N VAL A 58 3.07 1.25 -4.90
CA VAL A 58 3.49 0.11 -4.07
C VAL A 58 4.37 0.61 -2.93
N ALA A 59 4.15 0.07 -1.73
CA ALA A 59 5.08 0.15 -0.62
C ALA A 59 5.65 -1.24 -0.34
N LYS A 60 6.98 -1.37 -0.33
CA LYS A 60 7.68 -2.64 -0.15
C LYS A 60 8.59 -2.57 1.07
N TYR A 61 8.54 -3.61 1.91
CA TYR A 61 9.48 -3.78 3.02
C TYR A 61 10.81 -4.31 2.50
N LYS A 62 11.88 -3.57 2.78
CA LYS A 62 13.20 -3.71 2.14
C LYS A 62 13.71 -5.15 2.21
N THR A 63 14.31 -5.60 1.11
CA THR A 63 14.92 -6.96 0.98
C THR A 63 13.98 -8.13 1.26
N THR A 64 12.66 -7.89 1.28
CA THR A 64 11.63 -8.94 1.43
C THR A 64 10.60 -8.81 0.33
N ASP A 65 9.77 -9.82 0.12
CA ASP A 65 8.60 -9.73 -0.76
C ASP A 65 7.33 -9.28 -0.02
N ILE A 66 7.49 -8.71 1.18
CA ILE A 66 6.39 -8.11 1.93
C ILE A 66 6.07 -6.75 1.30
N SER A 67 4.85 -6.59 0.80
CA SER A 67 4.44 -5.37 0.10
C SER A 67 2.94 -5.11 0.20
N ILE A 68 2.57 -3.86 0.00
CA ILE A 68 1.19 -3.42 -0.21
C ILE A 68 1.15 -2.62 -1.53
N GLY A 69 0.28 -3.00 -2.44
CA GLY A 69 0.06 -2.35 -3.73
C GLY A 69 -1.39 -1.90 -3.89
N ILE A 70 -1.61 -0.81 -4.60
CA ILE A 70 -2.95 -0.42 -5.04
C ILE A 70 -2.99 -0.56 -6.56
N GLU A 71 -3.48 -1.70 -7.00
CA GLU A 71 -3.31 -2.20 -8.37
C GLU A 71 -4.58 -1.98 -9.18
N PRO A 72 -4.49 -1.86 -10.52
CA PRO A 72 -5.68 -1.79 -11.35
C PRO A 72 -6.51 -3.06 -11.20
N LEU A 73 -7.84 -2.90 -11.09
CA LEU A 73 -8.76 -4.03 -10.99
C LEU A 73 -8.69 -4.95 -12.21
N ASN A 74 -8.46 -4.36 -13.39
CA ASN A 74 -8.20 -5.10 -14.62
C ASN A 74 -6.68 -5.13 -14.90
N PRO A 75 -6.01 -6.27 -14.70
CA PRO A 75 -4.56 -6.36 -14.91
C PRO A 75 -4.16 -6.22 -16.38
N MET A 76 -5.10 -6.38 -17.33
CA MET A 76 -4.85 -6.14 -18.75
C MET A 76 -4.72 -4.65 -19.07
N ILE A 77 -5.37 -3.78 -18.28
CA ILE A 77 -5.35 -2.33 -18.46
C ILE A 77 -4.43 -1.73 -17.39
N ARG A 78 -3.14 -2.06 -17.52
CA ARG A 78 -2.09 -1.54 -16.65
C ARG A 78 -2.16 -0.01 -16.66
N GLN A 79 -1.95 0.60 -15.50
CA GLN A 79 -1.91 2.07 -15.32
C GLN A 79 -3.26 2.80 -15.31
N ASP A 80 -4.38 2.13 -15.61
CA ASP A 80 -5.70 2.76 -15.51
C ASP A 80 -6.42 2.39 -14.19
N LEU A 81 -6.19 3.22 -13.17
CA LEU A 81 -6.92 3.14 -11.89
C LEU A 81 -8.31 3.77 -11.95
N THR A 82 -8.70 4.41 -13.06
CA THR A 82 -10.02 5.07 -13.21
C THR A 82 -11.14 4.05 -13.37
N LEU A 83 -10.83 2.87 -13.92
CA LEU A 83 -11.73 1.72 -14.03
C LEU A 83 -11.88 0.94 -12.73
N GLY A 84 -11.20 1.36 -11.67
CA GLY A 84 -11.20 0.74 -10.36
C GLY A 84 -9.84 0.16 -9.99
N TYR A 85 -9.68 -0.08 -8.70
CA TYR A 85 -8.46 -0.60 -8.12
C TYR A 85 -8.78 -1.65 -7.05
N ILE A 86 -7.75 -2.42 -6.72
CA ILE A 86 -7.75 -3.37 -5.61
C ILE A 86 -6.52 -3.11 -4.75
N VAL A 87 -6.66 -3.24 -3.43
CA VAL A 87 -5.51 -3.17 -2.54
C VAL A 87 -5.01 -4.58 -2.30
N VAL A 88 -3.75 -4.85 -2.63
CA VAL A 88 -3.15 -6.18 -2.52
C VAL A 88 -2.04 -6.12 -1.49
N VAL A 89 -2.07 -7.04 -0.53
CA VAL A 89 -0.99 -7.23 0.45
C VAL A 89 -0.29 -8.56 0.15
N ARG A 90 1.04 -8.55 0.14
CA ARG A 90 1.87 -9.72 -0.13
C ARG A 90 2.88 -9.90 0.99
N ASN A 91 3.26 -11.14 1.27
CA ASN A 91 4.32 -11.48 2.23
C ASN A 91 5.40 -12.41 1.67
N GLY A 92 5.44 -12.60 0.34
CA GLY A 92 6.31 -13.54 -0.35
C GLY A 92 5.80 -14.98 -0.41
N LYS A 93 4.78 -15.35 0.38
CA LYS A 93 4.14 -16.67 0.33
C LYS A 93 2.70 -16.60 -0.19
N ILE A 94 1.97 -15.59 0.27
CA ILE A 94 0.58 -15.36 -0.09
C ILE A 94 0.41 -13.95 -0.66
N SER A 95 -0.62 -13.81 -1.49
CA SER A 95 -1.14 -12.54 -1.98
C SER A 95 -2.59 -12.45 -1.53
N GLN A 96 -2.93 -11.39 -0.80
CA GLN A 96 -4.26 -11.16 -0.27
C GLN A 96 -4.88 -9.91 -0.89
N ASP A 97 -6.01 -10.14 -1.53
CA ASP A 97 -6.81 -9.13 -2.19
C ASP A 97 -7.81 -8.53 -1.19
N ILE A 98 -7.75 -7.21 -1.01
CA ILE A 98 -8.66 -6.47 -0.13
C ILE A 98 -9.62 -5.63 -0.98
N ASN A 99 -10.78 -6.24 -1.22
CA ASN A 99 -11.86 -5.64 -1.98
C ASN A 99 -12.57 -4.49 -1.23
N GLY A 100 -13.12 -3.57 -2.01
CA GLY A 100 -13.95 -2.45 -1.53
C GLY A 100 -13.30 -1.09 -1.70
N LEU A 101 -14.02 -0.05 -1.25
CA LEU A 101 -13.58 1.34 -1.35
C LEU A 101 -12.25 1.58 -0.63
N LEU A 102 -11.36 2.41 -1.22
CA LEU A 102 -10.02 2.66 -0.69
C LEU A 102 -9.99 3.07 0.78
N ASN A 103 -10.94 3.91 1.21
CA ASN A 103 -11.01 4.39 2.59
C ASN A 103 -11.31 3.29 3.61
N ARG A 104 -11.75 2.10 3.17
CA ARG A 104 -11.97 0.91 4.01
C ARG A 104 -10.91 -0.16 3.76
N SER A 105 -10.56 -0.40 2.50
CA SER A 105 -9.59 -1.43 2.13
C SER A 105 -8.16 -1.05 2.53
N LEU A 106 -7.76 0.22 2.36
CA LEU A 106 -6.40 0.66 2.67
C LEU A 106 -6.06 0.57 4.18
N PRO A 107 -6.90 1.04 5.13
CA PRO A 107 -6.60 0.85 6.55
C PRO A 107 -6.49 -0.64 6.96
N LYS A 108 -7.35 -1.51 6.39
CA LYS A 108 -7.26 -2.94 6.62
C LYS A 108 -5.95 -3.52 6.07
N ALA A 109 -5.57 -3.13 4.86
CA ALA A 109 -4.34 -3.56 4.22
C ALA A 109 -3.10 -3.11 5.00
N ILE A 110 -3.10 -1.89 5.54
CA ILE A 110 -2.05 -1.36 6.40
C ILE A 110 -1.88 -2.20 7.66
N SER A 111 -2.99 -2.64 8.28
CA SER A 111 -2.92 -3.54 9.44
C SER A 111 -2.24 -4.86 9.08
N ILE A 112 -2.66 -5.51 7.99
CA ILE A 112 -2.11 -6.80 7.56
C ILE A 112 -0.63 -6.67 7.15
N PHE A 113 -0.29 -5.59 6.43
CA PHE A 113 1.08 -5.29 6.04
C PHE A 113 2.00 -5.14 7.27
N LYS A 114 1.54 -4.44 8.30
CA LYS A 114 2.24 -4.33 9.58
C LYS A 114 2.40 -5.67 10.28
N ASP A 115 1.36 -6.50 10.30
CA ASP A 115 1.41 -7.83 10.92
C ASP A 115 2.47 -8.72 10.25
N HIS A 116 2.54 -8.71 8.91
CA HIS A 116 3.58 -9.44 8.17
C HIS A 116 5.01 -8.93 8.46
N ILE A 117 5.21 -7.61 8.60
CA ILE A 117 6.51 -7.05 8.98
C ILE A 117 6.90 -7.51 10.40
N ASN A 118 5.97 -7.44 11.35
CA ASN A 118 6.22 -7.86 12.73
C ASN A 118 6.54 -9.35 12.83
N GLU A 119 5.83 -10.19 12.08
CA GLU A 119 6.09 -11.62 11.98
C GLU A 119 7.50 -11.89 11.44
N TYR A 120 7.86 -11.23 10.34
CA TYR A 120 9.19 -11.37 9.72
C TYR A 120 10.33 -10.96 10.68
N GLU A 121 10.22 -9.79 11.31
CA GLU A 121 11.26 -9.30 12.23
C GLU A 121 11.37 -10.18 13.49
N SER A 122 10.25 -10.75 13.98
CA SER A 122 10.24 -11.73 15.07
C SER A 122 11.02 -13.00 14.70
N ILE A 123 10.77 -13.55 13.51
CA ILE A 123 11.46 -14.75 13.00
C ILE A 123 12.94 -14.49 12.79
N LYS A 124 13.29 -13.36 12.17
CA LYS A 124 14.68 -12.92 11.94
C LYS A 124 15.46 -12.76 13.25
N SER A 125 14.85 -12.15 14.26
CA SER A 125 15.45 -12.02 15.60
C SER A 125 15.74 -13.37 16.23
N LYS A 126 14.78 -14.32 16.19
CA LYS A 126 14.99 -15.69 16.70
C LYS A 126 16.14 -16.41 16.00
N MET A 127 16.21 -16.34 14.66
CA MET A 127 17.30 -16.96 13.90
C MET A 127 18.66 -16.34 14.23
N SER A 128 18.72 -15.01 14.41
CA SER A 128 19.96 -14.34 14.81
C SER A 128 20.45 -14.75 16.20
N CYS A 129 19.54 -15.12 17.12
CA CYS A 129 19.92 -15.62 18.43
C CYS A 129 20.43 -17.06 18.40
N ILE A 130 19.90 -17.90 17.50
CA ILE A 130 20.34 -19.29 17.33
C ILE A 130 21.74 -19.36 16.72
N ASN A 131 22.04 -18.53 15.71
CA ASN A 131 23.33 -18.55 14.99
C ASN A 131 24.50 -17.91 15.78
N LYS A 132 24.30 -17.54 17.04
CA LYS A 132 25.32 -16.97 17.94
C LYS A 132 25.83 -17.95 19.01
N LEU A 133 25.38 -19.22 18.95
CA LEU A 133 25.89 -20.34 19.74
C LEU A 133 26.79 -21.22 18.86
#